data_AF-A0A2G8KJX7-F1
#
_entry.id   AF-A0A2G8KJX7-F1
#
_cell.length_a   1.000
_cell.length_b   1.000
_cell.length_c   1.000
_cell.angle_alpha   90.00
_cell.angle_beta   90.00
_cell.angle_gamma   90.00
#
_symmetry.space_group_name_H-M   'P 1'
#
loop_
_entity.id
_entity.type
_entity.pdbx_description
1 polymer ?
#
loop_
_entity_poly.entity_id
_entity_poly.type
_entity_poly.pdbx_seq_one_letter_code
_entity_poly.pdbx_strand_id
1 'polypeptide(L)'
;MLQQILDDMYIDPEVLAELSEEQTQVLYYKMREEQIRRYMEWSEREEKKPQSPSKKKSHKKINWKQGADGDIWVWVMGDHRNDRPYEELLENSRRLEANRLAEEELRIQRQQQEEQEKKLRAEEEAKRKRLKEEEDRLAKVRQDLEQKRRKAEEAAIYASLKEANLAKEQEKRLEQQRREAERKGKELREKEIALKAAREKRANEYAKSQEDLKRQVSQRTEDLYMSASEVRADQVRMAENEKDKVEQIWQVQLRKIKLADKERARVAKRARDEVRKSRCNSQDMDGLKLDELLKKNAKINKTSSNASLSKKPTCRADVYHGTKTISSQRVQELRKEAKSQKFGFTVRNIVLEYR
;
A
#
# COMPACT_ATOMS: atom_id res chain seq x y z
N MET A 1 30.05 28.79 8.24
CA MET A 1 28.75 28.25 7.80
C MET A 1 28.79 26.73 7.66
N LEU A 2 29.54 26.15 6.72
CA LEU A 2 29.63 24.68 6.55
C LEU A 2 30.01 23.93 7.84
N GLN A 3 30.99 24.43 8.59
CA GLN A 3 31.42 23.80 9.84
C GLN A 3 30.31 23.74 10.90
N GLN A 4 29.48 24.79 10.99
CA GLN A 4 28.33 24.84 11.91
C GLN A 4 27.27 23.79 11.53
N ILE A 5 27.01 23.61 10.23
CA ILE A 5 26.10 22.57 9.72
C ILE A 5 26.65 21.16 10.00
N LEU A 6 27.97 20.96 9.92
CA LEU A 6 28.59 19.68 10.27
C LEU A 6 28.56 19.41 11.79
N ASP A 7 28.64 20.46 12.61
CA ASP A 7 28.52 20.36 14.06
C ASP A 7 27.07 20.06 14.50
N ASP A 8 26.09 20.75 13.93
CA ASP A 8 24.67 20.59 14.28
C ASP A 8 23.98 19.45 13.52
N MET A 9 24.59 18.95 12.44
CA MET A 9 24.04 17.92 11.53
C MET A 9 22.68 18.30 10.91
N TYR A 10 22.32 19.58 10.94
CA TYR A 10 21.06 20.13 10.46
C TYR A 10 21.32 21.30 9.51
N ILE A 11 20.51 21.40 8.45
CA ILE A 11 20.56 22.51 7.50
C ILE A 11 19.16 23.04 7.23
N ASP A 12 19.03 24.36 7.21
CA ASP A 12 17.78 25.03 6.86
C ASP A 12 17.43 24.78 5.38
N PRO A 13 16.17 24.42 5.08
CA PRO A 13 15.76 24.04 3.72
C PRO A 13 15.87 25.18 2.70
N GLU A 14 15.75 26.43 3.14
CA GLU A 14 15.91 27.61 2.28
C GLU A 14 17.37 27.78 1.84
N VAL A 15 18.32 27.62 2.76
CA VAL A 15 19.76 27.68 2.47
C VAL A 15 20.19 26.52 1.57
N LEU A 16 19.63 25.32 1.78
CA LEU A 16 19.91 24.14 0.95
C LEU A 16 19.43 24.31 -0.50
N ALA A 17 18.33 25.04 -0.72
CA ALA A 17 17.79 25.31 -2.06
C ALA A 17 18.60 26.36 -2.84
N GLU A 18 19.30 27.25 -2.13
CA GLU A 18 20.17 28.28 -2.72
C GLU A 18 21.56 27.73 -3.09
N LEU A 19 21.97 26.58 -2.54
CA LEU A 19 23.24 25.94 -2.90
C LEU A 19 23.16 25.33 -4.31
N SER A 20 24.24 25.52 -5.08
CA SER A 20 24.40 24.80 -6.35
C SER A 20 24.43 23.28 -6.13
N GLU A 21 24.04 22.52 -7.15
CA GLU A 21 23.98 21.05 -7.06
C GLU A 21 25.32 20.43 -6.64
N GLU A 22 26.43 20.96 -7.16
CA GLU A 22 27.79 20.53 -6.79
C GLU A 22 28.10 20.81 -5.31
N GLN A 23 27.72 21.99 -4.80
CA GLN A 23 27.92 22.34 -3.38
C GLN A 23 27.05 21.48 -2.46
N THR A 24 25.82 21.17 -2.87
CA THR A 24 24.91 20.27 -2.14
C THR A 24 25.46 18.86 -2.07
N GLN A 25 26.02 18.33 -3.17
CA GLN A 25 26.66 17.01 -3.17
C GLN A 25 27.87 16.98 -2.24
N VAL A 26 28.77 17.98 -2.32
CA VAL A 26 29.94 18.08 -1.44
C VAL A 26 29.54 18.18 0.04
N LEU A 27 28.50 18.95 0.36
CA LEU A 27 27.94 19.05 1.70
C LEU A 27 27.44 17.69 2.22
N TYR A 28 26.67 16.94 1.42
CA TYR A 28 26.19 15.63 1.83
C TYR A 28 27.31 14.62 2.05
N TYR A 29 28.36 14.65 1.22
CA TYR A 29 29.55 13.82 1.46
C TYR A 29 30.20 14.17 2.81
N LYS A 30 30.38 15.45 3.11
CA LYS A 30 30.98 15.89 4.38
C LYS A 30 30.11 15.58 5.60
N MET A 31 28.79 15.76 5.52
CA MET A 31 27.85 15.37 6.56
C MET A 31 27.86 13.86 6.78
N ARG A 32 28.00 13.08 5.71
CA ARG A 32 28.06 11.62 5.81
C ARG A 32 29.36 11.14 6.46
N GLU A 33 30.50 11.74 6.10
CA GLU A 33 31.78 11.49 6.77
C GLU A 33 31.68 11.79 8.27
N GLU A 34 31.04 12.90 8.63
CA GLU A 34 30.88 13.31 10.03
C GLU A 34 29.94 12.39 10.81
N GLN A 35 28.84 11.92 10.20
CA GLN A 35 27.99 10.87 10.80
C GLN A 35 28.77 9.59 11.09
N ILE A 36 29.62 9.16 10.16
CA ILE A 36 30.44 7.96 10.32
C ILE A 36 31.47 8.17 11.43
N ARG A 37 32.15 9.33 11.46
CA ARG A 37 33.10 9.69 12.52
C ARG A 37 32.45 9.66 13.90
N ARG A 38 31.32 10.36 14.08
CA ARG A 38 30.55 10.39 15.34
C ARG A 38 30.10 9.00 15.76
N TYR A 39 29.64 8.19 14.80
CA TYR A 39 29.23 6.82 15.07
C TYR A 39 30.41 5.94 15.51
N MET A 40 31.56 6.05 14.85
CA MET A 40 32.77 5.32 15.23
C MET A 40 33.28 5.75 16.61
N GLU A 41 33.33 7.05 16.89
CA GLU A 41 33.71 7.58 18.21
C GLU A 41 32.71 7.17 19.31
N TRP A 42 31.41 7.18 19.02
CA TRP A 42 30.39 6.68 19.93
C TRP A 42 30.54 5.17 20.17
N SER A 43 30.76 4.38 19.12
CA SER A 43 30.95 2.94 19.20
C SER A 43 32.19 2.59 20.03
N GLU A 44 33.30 3.28 19.79
CA GLU A 44 34.54 3.07 20.55
C GLU A 44 34.39 3.51 22.02
N ARG A 45 33.64 4.59 22.29
CA ARG A 45 33.30 5.01 23.66
C ARG A 45 32.37 4.01 24.34
N GLU A 46 31.41 3.42 23.64
CA GLU A 46 30.56 2.34 24.18
C GLU A 46 31.37 1.08 24.47
N GLU A 47 32.28 0.67 23.59
CA GLU A 47 33.16 -0.48 23.82
C GLU A 47 34.13 -0.27 24.99
N LYS A 48 34.59 0.97 25.21
CA LYS A 48 35.51 1.34 26.30
C LYS A 48 34.82 1.66 27.62
N LYS A 49 33.49 1.82 27.66
CA LYS A 49 32.77 1.96 28.93
C LYS A 49 32.89 0.63 29.67
N PRO A 50 33.47 0.58 30.89
CA PRO A 50 33.39 -0.62 31.70
C PRO A 50 31.91 -0.91 31.93
N GLN A 51 31.47 -2.13 31.62
CA GLN A 51 30.10 -2.55 31.90
C GLN A 51 29.81 -2.26 33.38
N SER A 52 29.05 -1.20 33.65
CA SER A 52 28.60 -0.91 35.01
C SER A 52 27.83 -2.15 35.49
N PRO A 53 28.04 -2.64 36.73
CA PRO A 53 27.27 -3.77 37.24
C PRO A 53 25.80 -3.36 37.29
N SER A 54 25.06 -3.72 36.25
CA SER A 54 23.65 -3.40 36.16
C SER A 54 22.96 -4.07 37.33
N LYS A 55 22.26 -3.29 38.17
CA LYS A 55 21.34 -3.80 39.19
C LYS A 55 20.56 -4.96 38.58
N LYS A 56 20.61 -6.14 39.22
CA LYS A 56 20.05 -7.41 38.71
C LYS A 56 18.65 -7.16 38.14
N LYS A 57 18.54 -6.99 36.83
CA LYS A 57 17.26 -6.96 36.14
C LYS A 57 16.66 -8.34 36.42
N SER A 58 15.45 -8.41 36.99
CA SER A 58 14.78 -9.70 37.06
C SER A 58 14.75 -10.24 35.64
N HIS A 59 15.44 -11.36 35.40
CA HIS A 59 15.41 -12.01 34.10
C HIS A 59 13.97 -12.47 33.91
N LYS A 60 13.16 -11.67 33.21
CA LYS A 60 11.86 -12.10 32.71
C LYS A 60 12.14 -13.27 31.78
N LYS A 61 11.97 -14.49 32.29
CA LYS A 61 12.15 -15.72 31.53
C LYS A 61 10.91 -15.90 30.65
N ILE A 62 11.09 -15.81 29.34
CA ILE A 62 10.02 -16.13 28.39
C ILE A 62 9.90 -17.65 28.36
N ASN A 63 8.82 -18.18 28.96
CA ASN A 63 8.48 -19.58 28.87
C ASN A 63 7.52 -19.75 27.70
N TRP A 64 7.99 -20.38 26.63
CA TRP A 64 7.15 -20.77 25.50
C TRP A 64 6.24 -21.91 25.94
N LYS A 65 4.96 -21.82 25.55
CA LYS A 65 4.06 -22.97 25.70
C LYS A 65 4.59 -24.08 24.80
N GLN A 66 4.66 -25.30 25.32
CA GLN A 66 5.01 -26.49 24.54
C GLN A 66 3.71 -27.22 24.14
N GLY A 67 3.69 -27.76 22.92
CA GLY A 67 2.64 -28.66 22.44
C GLY A 67 2.82 -30.08 22.99
N ALA A 68 1.91 -30.98 22.63
CA ALA A 68 1.96 -32.39 23.02
C ALA A 68 3.24 -33.10 22.54
N ASP A 69 3.82 -32.61 21.45
CA ASP A 69 5.02 -33.18 20.82
C ASP A 69 6.33 -32.66 21.45
N GLY A 70 6.25 -31.78 22.47
CA GLY A 70 7.41 -31.16 23.12
C GLY A 70 7.98 -29.93 22.39
N ASP A 71 7.51 -29.67 21.17
CA ASP A 71 7.83 -28.46 20.39
C ASP A 71 7.03 -27.24 20.86
N ILE A 72 7.42 -26.05 20.40
CA ILE A 72 6.73 -24.80 20.74
C ILE A 72 5.29 -24.84 20.20
N TRP A 73 4.31 -24.51 21.05
CA TRP A 73 2.91 -24.42 20.66
C TRP A 73 2.69 -23.23 19.73
N VAL A 74 2.34 -23.53 18.49
CA VAL A 74 1.97 -22.55 17.46
C VAL A 74 0.49 -22.74 17.14
N TRP A 75 -0.27 -21.66 17.20
CA TRP A 75 -1.63 -21.65 16.68
C TRP A 75 -1.61 -21.06 15.28
N VAL A 76 -1.94 -21.89 14.30
CA VAL A 76 -2.16 -21.48 12.91
C VAL A 76 -3.66 -21.24 12.74
N MET A 77 -4.03 -20.04 12.29
CA MET A 77 -5.44 -19.75 12.00
C MET A 77 -5.96 -20.72 10.94
N GLY A 78 -7.04 -21.44 11.28
CA GLY A 78 -7.71 -22.36 10.35
C GLY A 78 -7.26 -23.82 10.39
N ASP A 79 -6.27 -24.16 11.23
CA ASP A 79 -5.87 -25.57 11.45
C ASP A 79 -6.70 -26.25 12.56
N HIS A 80 -7.42 -25.47 13.38
CA HIS A 80 -8.26 -26.05 14.43
C HIS A 80 -9.60 -26.53 13.86
N ARG A 81 -10.12 -27.66 14.37
CA ARG A 81 -11.40 -28.27 13.96
C ARG A 81 -12.63 -27.35 13.96
N ASN A 82 -12.57 -26.24 14.70
CA ASN A 82 -13.67 -25.30 14.87
C ASN A 82 -13.39 -23.94 14.18
N ASP A 83 -12.18 -23.75 13.66
CA ASP A 83 -11.80 -22.55 12.96
C ASP A 83 -12.16 -22.70 11.47
N ARG A 84 -12.47 -21.58 10.81
CA ARG A 84 -12.59 -21.59 9.34
C ARG A 84 -11.21 -21.77 8.73
N PRO A 85 -11.07 -22.56 7.65
CA PRO A 85 -9.79 -22.72 6.99
C PRO A 85 -9.27 -21.36 6.50
N TYR A 86 -7.95 -21.17 6.60
CA TYR A 86 -7.31 -19.89 6.26
C TYR A 86 -7.63 -19.45 4.83
N GLU A 87 -7.65 -20.39 3.89
CA GLU A 87 -7.98 -20.12 2.48
C GLU A 87 -9.39 -19.54 2.31
N GLU A 88 -10.38 -20.04 3.05
CA GLU A 88 -11.75 -19.50 3.00
C GLU A 88 -11.81 -18.08 3.61
N LEU A 89 -11.06 -17.82 4.69
CA LEU A 89 -10.99 -16.48 5.28
C LEU A 89 -10.37 -15.47 4.32
N LEU A 90 -9.29 -15.86 3.65
CA LEU A 90 -8.63 -15.03 2.65
C LEU A 90 -9.55 -14.79 1.44
N GLU A 91 -10.29 -15.80 1.02
CA GLU A 91 -11.25 -15.71 -0.07
C GLU A 91 -12.45 -14.80 0.27
N ASN A 92 -12.99 -14.94 1.47
CA ASN A 92 -14.02 -14.04 1.99
C ASN A 92 -13.51 -12.60 2.07
N SER A 93 -12.26 -12.38 2.51
CA SER A 93 -11.66 -11.04 2.52
C SER A 93 -11.59 -10.44 1.12
N ARG A 94 -11.18 -11.22 0.11
CA ARG A 94 -11.12 -10.78 -1.30
C ARG A 94 -12.50 -10.43 -1.83
N ARG A 95 -13.51 -11.27 -1.55
CA ARG A 95 -14.89 -10.99 -1.93
C ARG A 95 -15.46 -9.75 -1.24
N LEU A 96 -15.14 -9.53 0.03
CA LEU A 96 -15.53 -8.32 0.76
C LEU A 96 -14.87 -7.07 0.17
N GLU A 97 -13.58 -7.14 -0.19
CA GLU A 97 -12.88 -6.05 -0.88
C GLU A 97 -13.52 -5.74 -2.24
N ALA A 98 -13.83 -6.76 -3.04
CA ALA A 98 -14.53 -6.60 -4.31
C ALA A 98 -15.93 -5.97 -4.13
N ASN A 99 -16.67 -6.38 -3.10
CA ASN A 99 -17.96 -5.77 -2.75
C ASN A 99 -17.82 -4.29 -2.39
N ARG A 100 -16.83 -3.96 -1.54
CA ARG A 100 -16.58 -2.57 -1.15
C ARG A 100 -16.26 -1.69 -2.35
N LEU A 101 -15.44 -2.19 -3.27
CA LEU A 101 -15.10 -1.48 -4.50
C LEU A 101 -16.33 -1.32 -5.42
N ALA A 102 -17.15 -2.37 -5.59
CA ALA A 102 -18.38 -2.30 -6.38
C ALA A 102 -19.37 -1.25 -5.84
N GLU A 103 -19.57 -1.23 -4.51
CA GLU A 103 -20.42 -0.24 -3.85
C GLU A 103 -19.89 1.19 -4.02
N GLU A 104 -18.58 1.38 -3.91
CA GLU A 104 -17.94 2.69 -4.05
C GLU A 104 -17.98 3.20 -5.49
N GLU A 105 -17.74 2.34 -6.48
CA GLU A 105 -17.90 2.67 -7.91
C GLU A 105 -19.35 3.08 -8.21
N LEU A 106 -20.34 2.32 -7.75
CA LEU A 106 -21.76 2.66 -7.92
C LEU A 106 -22.15 3.94 -7.19
N ARG A 107 -21.53 4.24 -6.05
CA ARG A 107 -21.75 5.51 -5.32
C ARG A 107 -21.22 6.68 -6.14
N ILE A 108 -20.00 6.58 -6.66
CA ILE A 108 -19.38 7.62 -7.49
C ILE A 108 -20.20 7.82 -8.77
N GLN A 109 -20.62 6.73 -9.42
CA GLN A 109 -21.43 6.81 -10.63
C GLN A 109 -22.78 7.51 -10.38
N ARG A 110 -23.45 7.22 -9.26
CA ARG A 110 -24.68 7.91 -8.87
C ARG A 110 -24.46 9.40 -8.59
N GLN A 111 -23.39 9.76 -7.90
CA GLN A 111 -23.05 11.17 -7.66
C GLN A 111 -22.83 11.90 -8.99
N GLN A 112 -22.11 11.29 -9.93
CA GLN A 112 -21.92 11.85 -11.26
C GLN A 112 -23.25 12.01 -12.00
N GLN A 113 -24.13 11.00 -11.98
CA GLN A 113 -25.45 11.09 -12.60
C GLN A 113 -26.31 12.19 -11.96
N GLU A 114 -26.34 12.30 -10.64
CA GLU A 114 -27.09 13.32 -9.92
C GLU A 114 -26.56 14.74 -10.24
N GLU A 115 -25.24 14.91 -10.34
CA GLU A 115 -24.64 16.17 -10.76
C GLU A 115 -25.01 16.54 -12.20
N GLN A 116 -25.01 15.57 -13.12
CA GLN A 116 -25.45 15.79 -14.50
C GLN A 116 -26.94 16.15 -14.56
N GLU A 117 -27.79 15.43 -13.82
CA GLU A 117 -29.22 15.76 -13.71
C GLU A 117 -29.44 17.15 -13.12
N LYS A 118 -28.71 17.53 -12.06
CA LYS A 118 -28.80 18.87 -11.47
C LYS A 118 -28.44 19.96 -12.48
N LYS A 119 -27.39 19.74 -13.29
CA LYS A 119 -27.02 20.67 -14.36
C LYS A 119 -28.13 20.81 -15.40
N LEU A 120 -28.69 19.68 -15.86
CA LEU A 120 -29.80 19.68 -16.81
C LEU A 120 -31.04 20.38 -16.24
N ARG A 121 -31.44 20.07 -15.01
CA ARG A 121 -32.58 20.72 -14.33
C ARG A 121 -32.37 22.22 -14.16
N ALA A 122 -31.16 22.66 -13.81
CA ALA A 122 -30.84 24.08 -13.69
C ALA A 122 -30.91 24.79 -15.06
N GLU A 123 -30.46 24.13 -16.13
CA GLU A 123 -30.58 24.66 -17.49
C GLU A 123 -32.05 24.75 -17.94
N GLU A 124 -32.86 23.73 -17.69
CA GLU A 124 -34.30 23.74 -17.97
C GLU A 124 -35.03 24.82 -17.16
N GLU A 125 -34.71 24.99 -15.88
CA GLU A 125 -35.30 26.04 -15.05
C GLU A 125 -34.91 27.44 -15.55
N ALA A 126 -33.66 27.63 -15.98
CA ALA A 126 -33.21 28.87 -16.61
C ALA A 126 -33.96 29.16 -17.92
N LYS A 127 -34.16 28.14 -18.77
CA LYS A 127 -34.98 28.27 -19.99
C LYS A 127 -36.43 28.62 -19.67
N ARG A 128 -37.02 27.98 -18.66
CA ARG A 128 -38.39 28.25 -18.21
C ARG A 128 -38.55 29.66 -17.66
N LYS A 129 -37.57 30.16 -16.89
CA LYS A 129 -37.55 31.55 -16.41
C LYS A 129 -37.51 32.54 -17.58
N ARG A 130 -36.64 32.32 -18.57
CA ARG A 130 -36.57 33.15 -19.79
C ARG A 130 -37.88 33.18 -20.57
N LEU A 131 -38.52 32.03 -20.75
CA LEU A 131 -39.83 31.95 -21.41
C LEU A 131 -40.90 32.71 -20.62
N LYS A 132 -40.93 32.54 -19.29
CA LYS A 132 -41.89 33.24 -18.43
C LYS A 132 -41.69 34.76 -18.46
N GLU A 133 -40.45 35.24 -18.45
CA GLU A 133 -40.14 36.66 -18.59
C GLU A 133 -40.64 37.24 -19.92
N GLU A 134 -40.51 36.49 -21.02
CA GLU A 134 -41.07 36.88 -22.33
C GLU A 134 -42.61 36.84 -22.36
N GLU A 135 -43.23 35.84 -21.74
CA GLU A 135 -44.69 35.76 -21.59
C GLU A 135 -45.24 36.93 -20.76
N ASP A 136 -44.60 37.28 -19.64
CA ASP A 136 -44.98 38.39 -18.78
C ASP A 136 -44.86 39.74 -19.52
N ARG A 137 -43.81 39.91 -20.35
CA ARG A 137 -43.67 41.07 -21.25
C ARG A 137 -44.85 41.17 -22.22
N LEU A 138 -45.23 40.06 -22.85
CA LEU A 138 -46.33 40.03 -23.79
C LEU A 138 -47.70 40.25 -23.11
N ALA A 139 -47.89 39.67 -21.92
CA ALA A 139 -49.10 39.83 -21.13
C ALA A 139 -49.34 41.29 -20.73
N LYS A 140 -48.27 42.03 -20.40
CA LYS A 140 -48.34 43.46 -20.10
C LYS A 140 -48.82 44.27 -21.30
N VAL A 141 -48.28 44.00 -22.48
CA VAL A 141 -48.74 44.61 -23.75
C VAL A 141 -50.20 44.30 -24.03
N ARG A 142 -50.63 43.05 -23.81
CA ARG A 142 -52.04 42.63 -23.97
C ARG A 142 -52.96 43.34 -22.98
N GLN A 143 -52.58 43.43 -21.71
CA GLN A 143 -53.35 44.15 -20.68
C GLN A 143 -53.51 45.64 -21.04
N ASP A 144 -52.46 46.30 -21.52
CA ASP A 144 -52.53 47.71 -21.91
C ASP A 144 -53.51 47.92 -23.08
N LEU A 145 -53.58 46.98 -24.03
CA LEU A 145 -54.56 46.98 -25.12
C LEU A 145 -55.97 46.70 -24.62
N GLU A 146 -56.13 45.72 -23.73
CA GLU A 146 -57.43 45.34 -23.18
C GLU A 146 -58.00 46.42 -22.27
N GLN A 147 -57.18 47.10 -21.46
CA GLN A 147 -57.61 48.25 -20.66
C GLN A 147 -58.11 49.41 -21.54
N LYS A 148 -57.48 49.63 -22.71
CA LYS A 148 -57.99 50.60 -23.68
C LYS A 148 -59.35 50.19 -24.26
N ARG A 149 -59.57 48.89 -24.51
CA ARG A 149 -60.87 48.35 -24.95
C ARG A 149 -61.92 48.40 -23.85
N ARG A 150 -61.62 47.95 -22.63
CA ARG A 150 -62.55 47.95 -21.49
C ARG A 150 -62.98 49.36 -21.11
N LYS A 151 -62.09 50.36 -21.14
CA LYS A 151 -62.50 51.76 -20.97
C LYS A 151 -63.50 52.23 -22.04
N ALA A 152 -63.46 51.65 -23.25
CA ALA A 152 -64.44 51.92 -24.30
C ALA A 152 -65.74 51.12 -24.14
N GLU A 153 -65.67 49.89 -23.62
CA GLU A 153 -66.83 49.00 -23.38
C GLU A 153 -67.56 49.30 -22.06
N GLU A 154 -66.87 49.68 -20.98
CA GLU A 154 -67.47 50.15 -19.71
C GLU A 154 -68.22 51.49 -19.89
N ALA A 155 -67.76 52.34 -20.81
CA ALA A 155 -68.52 53.49 -21.28
C ALA A 155 -69.85 53.09 -21.98
N ALA A 156 -69.98 51.82 -22.40
CA ALA A 156 -71.19 51.26 -23.01
C ALA A 156 -72.03 50.39 -22.04
N ILE A 157 -71.43 49.73 -21.04
CA ILE A 157 -72.10 48.76 -20.16
C ILE A 157 -72.63 49.35 -18.84
N TYR A 158 -72.17 50.53 -18.39
CA TYR A 158 -72.71 51.21 -17.19
C TYR A 158 -74.22 51.52 -17.23
N ALA A 159 -74.90 51.20 -18.34
CA ALA A 159 -76.34 51.30 -18.51
C ALA A 159 -77.14 50.00 -18.22
N SER A 160 -76.53 48.86 -17.91
CA SER A 160 -77.28 47.60 -17.77
C SER A 160 -76.90 46.73 -16.58
N LEU A 161 -77.92 46.41 -15.79
CA LEU A 161 -78.07 45.19 -15.01
C LEU A 161 -77.49 45.18 -13.59
N LYS A 162 -78.22 45.83 -12.67
CA LYS A 162 -78.17 45.55 -11.23
C LYS A 162 -79.48 44.87 -10.80
N GLU A 163 -79.35 43.93 -9.86
CA GLU A 163 -80.40 43.53 -8.89
C GLU A 163 -81.47 42.45 -9.22
N ALA A 164 -81.21 41.47 -10.11
CA ALA A 164 -82.19 40.41 -10.39
C ALA A 164 -81.90 38.98 -9.86
N ASN A 165 -80.88 38.72 -9.03
CA ASN A 165 -80.48 37.32 -8.70
C ASN A 165 -80.33 36.93 -7.21
N LEU A 166 -80.43 37.86 -6.25
CA LEU A 166 -79.89 37.62 -4.90
C LEU A 166 -80.67 36.60 -4.03
N ALA A 167 -81.97 36.40 -4.26
CA ALA A 167 -82.83 35.60 -3.36
C ALA A 167 -83.00 34.12 -3.79
N LYS A 168 -83.02 33.81 -5.09
CA LYS A 168 -83.03 32.42 -5.60
C LYS A 168 -81.67 31.71 -5.45
N GLU A 169 -80.63 32.48 -5.14
CA GLU A 169 -79.24 32.03 -5.03
C GLU A 169 -78.91 31.45 -3.64
N GLN A 170 -79.55 31.95 -2.58
CA GLN A 170 -79.28 31.51 -1.21
C GLN A 170 -79.90 30.13 -0.87
N GLU A 171 -81.09 29.84 -1.41
CA GLU A 171 -81.79 28.58 -1.16
C GLU A 171 -81.15 27.40 -1.92
N LYS A 172 -80.74 27.62 -3.17
CA LYS A 172 -79.93 26.64 -3.94
C LYS A 172 -78.58 26.34 -3.27
N ARG A 173 -77.99 27.34 -2.59
CA ARG A 173 -76.72 27.22 -1.86
C ARG A 173 -76.79 26.21 -0.72
N LEU A 174 -77.88 26.20 0.05
CA LEU A 174 -78.06 25.31 1.22
C LEU A 174 -78.30 23.84 0.82
N GLU A 175 -79.08 23.59 -0.24
CA GLU A 175 -79.29 22.23 -0.76
C GLU A 175 -78.01 21.66 -1.40
N GLN A 176 -77.24 22.52 -2.09
CA GLN A 176 -75.92 22.17 -2.62
C GLN A 176 -74.94 21.80 -1.50
N GLN A 177 -74.93 22.51 -0.37
CA GLN A 177 -74.05 22.22 0.76
C GLN A 177 -74.27 20.82 1.37
N ARG A 178 -75.51 20.35 1.48
CA ARG A 178 -75.80 18.99 1.99
C ARG A 178 -75.37 17.88 1.03
N ARG A 179 -75.66 18.03 -0.27
CA ARG A 179 -75.20 17.09 -1.31
C ARG A 179 -73.68 17.09 -1.46
N GLU A 180 -73.05 18.26 -1.34
CA GLU A 180 -71.59 18.38 -1.33
C GLU A 180 -70.96 17.71 -0.11
N ALA A 181 -71.56 17.80 1.07
CA ALA A 181 -71.03 17.15 2.28
C ALA A 181 -71.00 15.62 2.15
N GLU A 182 -72.06 15.01 1.58
CA GLU A 182 -72.08 13.56 1.34
C GLU A 182 -71.08 13.12 0.26
N ARG A 183 -70.93 13.93 -0.82
CA ARG A 183 -69.91 13.70 -1.86
C ARG A 183 -68.50 13.84 -1.30
N LYS A 184 -68.23 14.85 -0.47
CA LYS A 184 -66.96 15.04 0.23
C LYS A 184 -66.64 13.85 1.14
N GLY A 185 -67.64 13.27 1.82
CA GLY A 185 -67.44 12.06 2.63
C GLY A 185 -67.04 10.82 1.82
N LYS A 186 -67.65 10.59 0.66
CA LYS A 186 -67.28 9.50 -0.28
C LYS A 186 -65.91 9.75 -0.90
N GLU A 187 -65.65 10.98 -1.33
CA GLU A 187 -64.38 11.41 -1.91
C GLU A 187 -63.21 11.27 -0.91
N LEU A 188 -63.42 11.54 0.38
CA LEU A 188 -62.41 11.32 1.42
C LEU A 188 -62.05 9.84 1.59
N ARG A 189 -63.04 8.94 1.54
CA ARG A 189 -62.81 7.48 1.60
C ARG A 189 -62.09 6.97 0.36
N GLU A 190 -62.45 7.46 -0.83
CA GLU A 190 -61.75 7.16 -2.08
C GLU A 190 -60.31 7.69 -2.07
N LYS A 191 -60.10 8.91 -1.59
CA LYS A 191 -58.75 9.48 -1.40
C LYS A 191 -57.91 8.68 -0.42
N GLU A 192 -58.50 8.15 0.65
CA GLU A 192 -57.81 7.31 1.62
C GLU A 192 -57.38 5.97 1.03
N ILE A 193 -58.28 5.30 0.28
CA ILE A 193 -57.96 4.07 -0.46
C ILE A 193 -56.89 4.34 -1.52
N ALA A 194 -57.02 5.43 -2.28
CA ALA A 194 -56.04 5.84 -3.29
C ALA A 194 -54.68 6.15 -2.68
N LEU A 195 -54.64 6.82 -1.52
CA LEU A 195 -53.41 7.12 -0.78
C LEU A 195 -52.75 5.83 -0.28
N LYS A 196 -53.54 4.86 0.23
CA LYS A 196 -53.03 3.56 0.66
C LYS A 196 -52.46 2.77 -0.52
N ALA A 197 -53.17 2.71 -1.64
CA ALA A 197 -52.69 2.06 -2.87
C ALA A 197 -51.44 2.76 -3.44
N ALA A 198 -51.36 4.10 -3.38
CA ALA A 198 -50.18 4.84 -3.80
C ALA A 198 -48.97 4.59 -2.89
N ARG A 199 -49.19 4.45 -1.57
CA ARG A 199 -48.13 4.07 -0.61
C ARG A 199 -47.60 2.67 -0.90
N GLU A 200 -48.49 1.72 -1.18
CA GLU A 200 -48.11 0.34 -1.50
C GLU A 200 -47.35 0.25 -2.83
N LYS A 201 -47.80 0.96 -3.87
CA LYS A 201 -47.07 1.06 -5.15
C LYS A 201 -45.67 1.64 -4.97
N ARG A 202 -45.53 2.76 -4.25
CA ARG A 202 -44.22 3.36 -3.94
C ARG A 202 -43.32 2.43 -3.13
N ALA A 203 -43.89 1.70 -2.17
CA ALA A 203 -43.15 0.72 -1.37
C ALA A 203 -42.65 -0.43 -2.25
N ASN A 204 -43.47 -0.92 -3.18
CA ASN A 204 -43.10 -1.98 -4.12
C ASN A 204 -42.05 -1.51 -5.13
N GLU A 205 -42.19 -0.29 -5.67
CA GLU A 205 -41.19 0.34 -6.54
C GLU A 205 -39.85 0.53 -5.82
N TYR A 206 -39.88 0.97 -4.56
CA TYR A 206 -38.69 1.09 -3.73
C TYR A 206 -38.06 -0.28 -3.47
N ALA A 207 -38.84 -1.30 -3.13
CA ALA A 207 -38.34 -2.65 -2.92
C ALA A 207 -37.68 -3.21 -4.18
N LYS A 208 -38.32 -3.04 -5.35
CA LYS A 208 -37.76 -3.44 -6.65
C LYS A 208 -36.47 -2.68 -6.97
N SER A 209 -36.44 -1.37 -6.77
CA SER A 209 -35.24 -0.54 -6.97
C SER A 209 -34.08 -0.96 -6.06
N GLN A 210 -34.37 -1.31 -4.79
CA GLN A 210 -33.38 -1.84 -3.86
C GLN A 210 -32.84 -3.20 -4.31
N GLU A 211 -33.71 -4.08 -4.82
CA GLU A 211 -33.31 -5.37 -5.37
C GLU A 211 -32.45 -5.22 -6.63
N ASP A 212 -32.84 -4.34 -7.55
CA ASP A 212 -32.07 -4.04 -8.75
C ASP A 212 -30.68 -3.46 -8.41
N LEU A 213 -30.60 -2.59 -7.39
CA LEU A 213 -29.31 -2.09 -6.89
C LEU A 213 -28.46 -3.22 -6.31
N LYS A 214 -29.03 -4.12 -5.50
CA LYS A 214 -28.31 -5.29 -4.97
C LYS A 214 -27.81 -6.20 -6.08
N ARG A 215 -28.61 -6.40 -7.13
CA ARG A 215 -28.20 -7.18 -8.32
C ARG A 215 -27.04 -6.51 -9.05
N GLN A 216 -27.08 -5.20 -9.24
CA GLN A 216 -25.98 -4.45 -9.86
C GLN A 216 -24.69 -4.54 -9.03
N VAL A 217 -24.77 -4.32 -7.72
CA VAL A 217 -23.62 -4.49 -6.81
C VAL A 217 -23.08 -5.91 -6.93
N SER A 218 -23.94 -6.93 -6.81
CA SER A 218 -23.51 -8.34 -6.85
C SER A 218 -22.85 -8.74 -8.17
N GLN A 219 -23.39 -8.29 -9.31
CA GLN A 219 -22.79 -8.53 -10.62
C GLN A 219 -21.42 -7.89 -10.70
N ARG A 220 -21.33 -6.61 -10.30
CA ARG A 220 -20.07 -5.87 -10.35
C ARG A 220 -19.02 -6.43 -9.40
N THR A 221 -19.43 -6.88 -8.21
CA THR A 221 -18.56 -7.61 -7.27
C THR A 221 -17.97 -8.83 -7.92
N GLU A 222 -18.78 -9.65 -8.60
CA GLU A 222 -18.29 -10.88 -9.22
C GLU A 222 -17.28 -10.55 -10.33
N ASP A 223 -17.55 -9.55 -11.17
CA ASP A 223 -16.62 -9.10 -12.21
C ASP A 223 -15.27 -8.61 -11.62
N LEU A 224 -15.33 -7.80 -10.55
CA LEU A 224 -14.14 -7.30 -9.85
C LEU A 224 -13.38 -8.44 -9.16
N TYR A 225 -14.10 -9.40 -8.58
CA TYR A 225 -13.50 -10.56 -7.95
C TYR A 225 -12.78 -11.45 -8.97
N MET A 226 -13.45 -11.76 -10.09
CA MET A 226 -12.92 -12.60 -11.16
C MET A 226 -11.68 -11.96 -11.80
N SER A 227 -11.77 -10.69 -12.18
CA SER A 227 -10.61 -9.96 -12.74
C SER A 227 -9.43 -9.89 -11.76
N ALA A 228 -9.68 -9.64 -10.47
CA ALA A 228 -8.62 -9.67 -9.47
C ALA A 228 -8.04 -11.09 -9.27
N SER A 229 -8.85 -12.13 -9.43
CA SER A 229 -8.41 -13.52 -9.36
C SER A 229 -7.51 -13.90 -10.52
N GLU A 230 -7.87 -13.49 -11.74
CA GLU A 230 -7.05 -13.67 -12.95
C GLU A 230 -5.68 -13.02 -12.80
N VAL A 231 -5.64 -11.76 -12.35
CA VAL A 231 -4.37 -11.05 -12.11
C VAL A 231 -3.49 -11.80 -11.10
N ARG A 232 -4.08 -12.37 -10.04
CA ARG A 232 -3.33 -13.17 -9.07
C ARG A 232 -2.83 -14.49 -9.66
N ALA A 233 -3.66 -15.17 -10.45
CA ALA A 233 -3.25 -16.41 -11.11
C ALA A 233 -2.06 -16.15 -12.05
N ASP A 234 -2.08 -15.05 -12.79
CA ASP A 234 -0.96 -14.62 -13.61
C ASP A 234 0.29 -14.30 -12.78
N GLN A 235 0.15 -13.59 -11.65
CA GLN A 235 1.28 -13.34 -10.75
C GLN A 235 1.91 -14.64 -10.23
N VAL A 236 1.11 -15.63 -9.85
CA VAL A 236 1.60 -16.95 -9.41
C VAL A 236 2.34 -17.64 -10.54
N ARG A 237 1.75 -17.70 -11.74
CA ARG A 237 2.37 -18.30 -12.93
C ARG A 237 3.70 -17.63 -13.29
N MET A 238 3.77 -16.30 -13.20
CA MET A 238 5.00 -15.56 -13.46
C MET A 238 6.06 -15.84 -12.39
N ALA A 239 5.68 -15.91 -11.12
CA ALA A 239 6.59 -16.26 -10.03
C ALA A 239 7.13 -17.71 -10.14
N GLU A 240 6.32 -18.66 -10.59
CA GLU A 240 6.75 -20.03 -10.88
C GLU A 240 7.77 -20.07 -12.02
N ASN A 241 7.47 -19.39 -13.13
CA ASN A 241 8.40 -19.26 -14.25
C ASN A 241 9.73 -18.61 -13.83
N GLU A 242 9.70 -17.64 -12.92
CA GLU A 242 10.91 -17.03 -12.37
C GLU A 242 11.70 -18.00 -11.49
N LYS A 243 11.02 -18.77 -10.63
CA LYS A 243 11.67 -19.83 -9.84
C LYS A 243 12.36 -20.84 -10.73
N ASP A 244 11.70 -21.28 -11.81
CA ASP A 244 12.28 -22.22 -12.76
C ASP A 244 13.52 -21.66 -13.46
N LYS A 245 13.49 -20.38 -13.87
CA LYS A 245 14.67 -19.71 -14.43
C LYS A 245 15.82 -19.66 -13.43
N VAL A 246 15.52 -19.31 -12.17
CA VAL A 246 16.53 -19.26 -11.09
C VAL A 246 17.11 -20.66 -10.85
N GLU A 247 16.28 -21.68 -10.79
CA GLU A 247 16.72 -23.07 -10.60
C GLU A 247 17.60 -23.54 -11.76
N GLN A 248 17.24 -23.23 -13.01
CA GLN A 248 18.08 -23.54 -14.17
C GLN A 248 19.47 -22.89 -14.09
N ILE A 249 19.54 -21.61 -13.68
CA ILE A 249 20.80 -20.90 -13.48
C ILE A 249 21.62 -21.58 -12.36
N TRP A 250 20.97 -21.89 -11.24
CA TRP A 250 21.59 -22.59 -10.11
C TRP A 250 22.17 -23.95 -10.54
N GLN A 251 21.44 -24.73 -11.32
CA GLN A 251 21.90 -26.03 -11.83
C GLN A 251 23.14 -25.90 -12.73
N VAL A 252 23.20 -24.87 -13.57
CA VAL A 252 24.40 -24.58 -14.39
C VAL A 252 25.58 -24.19 -13.50
N GLN A 253 25.36 -23.32 -12.52
CA GLN A 253 26.40 -22.90 -11.57
C GLN A 253 26.90 -24.09 -10.74
N LEU A 254 26.00 -24.94 -10.27
CA LEU A 254 26.31 -26.15 -9.51
C LEU A 254 27.19 -27.10 -10.32
N ARG A 255 26.88 -27.30 -11.61
CA ARG A 255 27.74 -28.09 -12.52
C ARG A 255 29.14 -27.50 -12.67
N LYS A 256 29.25 -26.17 -12.83
CA LYS A 256 30.54 -25.47 -12.91
C LYS A 256 31.35 -25.63 -11.63
N ILE A 257 30.72 -25.46 -10.47
CA ILE A 257 31.37 -25.63 -9.15
C ILE A 257 31.86 -27.07 -8.96
N LYS A 258 31.00 -28.07 -9.24
CA LYS A 258 31.39 -29.49 -9.17
C LYS A 258 32.58 -29.82 -10.08
N LEU A 259 32.65 -29.21 -11.26
CA LEU A 259 33.79 -29.39 -12.18
C LEU A 259 35.05 -28.73 -11.63
N ALA A 260 34.97 -27.50 -11.13
CA ALA A 260 36.09 -26.79 -10.51
C ALA A 260 36.62 -27.54 -9.27
N ASP A 261 35.75 -28.15 -8.46
CA ASP A 261 36.13 -28.99 -7.33
C ASP A 261 36.91 -30.23 -7.75
N LYS A 262 36.48 -30.90 -8.84
CA LYS A 262 37.22 -32.02 -9.42
C LYS A 262 38.61 -31.60 -9.89
N GLU A 263 38.74 -30.43 -10.52
CA GLU A 263 40.05 -29.90 -10.93
C GLU A 263 40.94 -29.59 -9.73
N ARG A 264 40.40 -28.92 -8.69
CA ARG A 264 41.13 -28.67 -7.44
C ARG A 264 41.59 -29.98 -6.79
N ALA A 265 40.75 -31.00 -6.77
CA ALA A 265 41.10 -32.32 -6.26
C ALA A 265 42.23 -32.99 -7.08
N ARG A 266 42.20 -32.87 -8.41
CA ARG A 266 43.27 -33.36 -9.31
C ARG A 266 44.58 -32.65 -9.08
N VAL A 267 44.56 -31.32 -8.95
CA VAL A 267 45.76 -30.51 -8.65
C VAL A 267 46.33 -30.90 -7.28
N ALA A 268 45.47 -31.01 -6.26
CA ALA A 268 45.89 -31.44 -4.92
C ALA A 268 46.50 -32.85 -4.92
N LYS A 269 45.92 -33.78 -5.70
CA LYS A 269 46.49 -35.12 -5.87
C LYS A 269 47.87 -35.08 -6.53
N ARG A 270 48.02 -34.33 -7.64
CA ARG A 270 49.32 -34.13 -8.30
C ARG A 270 50.37 -33.55 -7.35
N ALA A 271 50.01 -32.51 -6.60
CA ALA A 271 50.91 -31.91 -5.62
C ALA A 271 51.34 -32.92 -4.52
N ARG A 272 50.42 -33.73 -4.01
CA ARG A 272 50.75 -34.81 -3.06
C ARG A 272 51.66 -35.87 -3.68
N ASP A 273 51.42 -36.26 -4.92
CA ASP A 273 52.20 -37.25 -5.63
C ASP A 273 53.62 -36.72 -5.94
N GLU A 274 53.76 -35.44 -6.28
CA GLU A 274 55.03 -34.76 -6.49
C GLU A 274 55.85 -34.64 -5.21
N VAL A 275 55.21 -34.29 -4.08
CA VAL A 275 55.85 -34.34 -2.75
C VAL A 275 56.29 -35.77 -2.41
N ARG A 276 55.45 -36.77 -2.70
CA ARG A 276 55.81 -38.18 -2.48
C ARG A 276 57.01 -38.61 -3.34
N LYS A 277 57.02 -38.25 -4.63
CA LYS A 277 58.14 -38.53 -5.54
C LYS A 277 59.42 -37.82 -5.11
N SER A 278 59.34 -36.54 -4.75
CA SER A 278 60.48 -35.77 -4.25
C SER A 278 61.03 -36.37 -2.96
N ARG A 279 60.16 -36.86 -2.07
CA ARG A 279 60.56 -37.59 -0.87
C ARG A 279 61.22 -38.93 -1.20
N CYS A 280 60.70 -39.69 -2.16
CA CYS A 280 61.28 -40.96 -2.60
C CYS A 280 62.64 -40.76 -3.28
N ASN A 281 62.76 -39.77 -4.17
CA ASN A 281 64.02 -39.41 -4.83
C ASN A 281 65.05 -38.84 -3.83
N SER A 282 64.60 -38.26 -2.72
CA SER A 282 65.49 -37.84 -1.62
C SER A 282 65.98 -39.01 -0.77
N GLN A 283 65.30 -40.16 -0.77
CA GLN A 283 65.76 -41.37 -0.07
C GLN A 283 66.91 -42.07 -0.81
N ASP A 284 67.13 -41.77 -2.09
CA ASP A 284 68.33 -42.21 -2.83
C ASP A 284 69.59 -41.39 -2.44
N MET A 285 69.48 -40.44 -1.51
CA MET A 285 70.60 -39.71 -0.89
C MET A 285 70.75 -40.04 0.61
N ASP A 286 70.15 -41.11 1.11
CA ASP A 286 70.37 -41.63 2.48
C ASP A 286 71.66 -42.47 2.59
N GLY A 287 72.69 -42.10 1.82
CA GLY A 287 74.04 -42.67 1.87
C GLY A 287 75.05 -41.85 2.67
N LEU A 288 74.65 -40.69 3.22
CA LEU A 288 75.54 -39.84 4.03
C LEU A 288 74.98 -39.71 5.44
N LYS A 289 75.57 -40.51 6.35
CA LYS A 289 75.35 -40.51 7.80
C LYS A 289 75.22 -39.09 8.36
N LEU A 290 74.00 -38.70 8.70
CA LEU A 290 73.71 -37.52 9.51
C LEU A 290 74.47 -37.55 10.86
N ASP A 291 74.81 -38.75 11.35
CA ASP A 291 75.63 -38.97 12.54
C ASP A 291 77.11 -38.53 12.41
N GLU A 292 77.64 -38.45 11.18
CA GLU A 292 79.05 -38.09 10.93
C GLU A 292 79.25 -36.57 10.86
N LEU A 293 78.25 -35.83 10.39
CA LEU A 293 78.27 -34.37 10.35
C LEU A 293 77.99 -33.74 11.73
N LEU A 294 77.14 -34.37 12.55
CA LEU A 294 76.91 -33.94 13.93
C LEU A 294 78.15 -34.16 14.82
N LYS A 295 78.94 -35.22 14.59
CA LYS A 295 80.21 -35.45 15.29
C LYS A 295 81.34 -34.49 14.90
N LYS A 296 81.37 -34.00 13.65
CA LYS A 296 82.33 -32.98 13.21
C LYS A 296 81.98 -31.58 13.73
N ASN A 297 80.70 -31.21 13.77
CA ASN A 297 80.26 -29.92 14.29
C ASN A 297 80.30 -29.80 15.83
N ALA A 298 80.20 -30.92 16.56
CA ALA A 298 80.37 -30.94 18.02
C ALA A 298 81.81 -30.65 18.49
N LYS A 299 82.81 -30.77 17.60
CA LYS A 299 84.22 -30.46 17.92
C LYS A 299 84.62 -29.00 17.64
N ILE A 300 83.79 -28.22 16.95
CA ILE A 300 84.12 -26.84 16.57
C ILE A 300 83.52 -25.81 17.54
N ASN A 301 82.48 -26.14 18.30
CA ASN A 301 81.79 -25.19 19.21
C ASN A 301 82.09 -25.40 20.71
N LYS A 302 83.37 -25.59 21.08
CA LYS A 302 83.82 -25.51 22.49
C LYS A 302 84.38 -24.15 22.90
N THR A 303 84.32 -23.15 22.02
CA THR A 303 84.77 -21.79 22.30
C THR A 303 83.86 -20.76 21.63
N SER A 304 82.68 -20.54 22.19
CA SER A 304 82.10 -19.19 22.29
C SER A 304 80.78 -19.24 23.05
N SER A 305 80.84 -18.57 24.19
CA SER A 305 79.76 -18.20 25.07
C SER A 305 78.76 -17.23 24.40
N ASN A 306 77.53 -17.26 24.91
CA ASN A 306 76.53 -16.18 24.92
C ASN A 306 75.74 -15.91 23.63
N ALA A 307 74.49 -16.35 23.58
CA ALA A 307 73.34 -15.49 23.25
C ALA A 307 72.00 -16.23 23.44
N SER A 308 71.25 -15.70 24.41
CA SER A 308 69.80 -15.79 24.68
C SER A 308 68.85 -16.34 23.62
N LEU A 309 68.02 -17.27 24.11
CA LEU A 309 66.68 -17.71 23.68
C LEU A 309 65.84 -16.66 22.92
N SER A 310 65.37 -17.04 21.72
CA SER A 310 64.30 -16.35 20.99
C SER A 310 63.39 -17.36 20.27
N LYS A 311 62.19 -17.53 20.85
CA LYS A 311 60.86 -17.84 20.30
C LYS A 311 60.75 -18.70 19.02
N LYS A 312 60.03 -19.82 19.18
CA LYS A 312 59.52 -20.71 18.11
C LYS A 312 58.76 -19.92 17.03
N PRO A 313 58.95 -20.21 15.73
CA PRO A 313 58.07 -19.68 14.70
C PRO A 313 56.76 -20.48 14.72
N THR A 314 55.66 -19.79 15.01
CA THR A 314 54.31 -20.28 14.71
C THR A 314 54.12 -20.24 13.19
N CYS A 315 53.63 -21.36 12.65
CA CYS A 315 53.27 -21.49 11.25
C CYS A 315 52.17 -20.47 10.92
N ARG A 316 52.55 -19.44 10.16
CA ARG A 316 51.62 -18.43 9.63
C ARG A 316 50.82 -19.09 8.51
N ALA A 317 49.56 -19.40 8.80
CA ALA A 317 48.59 -19.75 7.78
C ALA A 317 48.28 -18.50 6.96
N ASP A 318 48.73 -18.46 5.71
CA ASP A 318 48.32 -17.43 4.76
C ASP A 318 46.85 -17.66 4.41
N VAL A 319 46.00 -16.86 5.07
CA VAL A 319 44.58 -16.68 4.75
C VAL A 319 44.50 -15.97 3.40
N TYR A 320 44.23 -16.73 2.35
CA TYR A 320 43.78 -16.20 1.06
C TYR A 320 42.52 -15.33 1.27
N HIS A 321 42.70 -14.02 1.24
CA HIS A 321 41.62 -13.06 1.09
C HIS A 321 41.28 -12.98 -0.39
N GLY A 322 40.19 -13.60 -0.83
CA GLY A 322 39.83 -13.57 -2.24
C GLY A 322 38.54 -14.31 -2.59
N THR A 323 37.40 -13.87 -2.07
CA THR A 323 36.17 -13.62 -2.85
C THR A 323 35.20 -12.88 -1.94
N LYS A 324 35.09 -11.56 -2.13
CA LYS A 324 33.99 -10.79 -1.56
C LYS A 324 32.70 -11.33 -2.17
N THR A 325 31.82 -11.80 -1.30
CA THR A 325 30.45 -12.21 -1.58
C THR A 325 29.68 -11.05 -2.22
N ILE A 326 29.47 -11.12 -3.53
CA ILE A 326 28.56 -10.24 -4.29
C ILE A 326 27.07 -10.51 -3.94
N SER A 327 26.77 -11.50 -3.09
CA SER A 327 25.39 -11.83 -2.72
C SER A 327 24.77 -10.92 -1.66
N SER A 328 25.56 -10.24 -0.82
CA SER A 328 25.00 -9.42 0.27
C SER A 328 24.49 -8.05 -0.22
N GLN A 329 25.23 -7.40 -1.13
CA GLN A 329 24.82 -6.11 -1.69
C GLN A 329 23.59 -6.25 -2.59
N ARG A 330 23.50 -7.31 -3.42
CA ARG A 330 22.34 -7.55 -4.29
C ARG A 330 21.08 -7.94 -3.52
N VAL A 331 21.21 -8.66 -2.41
CA VAL A 331 20.07 -8.98 -1.52
C VAL A 331 19.62 -7.74 -0.72
N GLN A 332 20.54 -6.82 -0.41
CA GLN A 332 20.20 -5.54 0.22
C GLN A 332 19.58 -4.54 -0.76
N GLU A 333 19.99 -4.53 -2.03
CA GLU A 333 19.39 -3.74 -3.11
C GLU A 333 17.97 -4.22 -3.44
N LEU A 334 17.75 -5.54 -3.57
CA LEU A 334 16.41 -6.10 -3.78
C LEU A 334 15.46 -5.83 -2.60
N ARG A 335 15.98 -5.74 -1.36
CA ARG A 335 15.19 -5.32 -0.18
C ARG A 335 14.87 -3.83 -0.17
N LYS A 336 15.66 -2.98 -0.83
CA LYS A 336 15.39 -1.54 -0.97
C LYS A 336 14.39 -1.28 -2.10
N GLU A 337 14.49 -2.01 -3.22
CA GLU A 337 13.53 -1.94 -4.33
C GLU A 337 12.14 -2.43 -3.92
N ALA A 338 12.04 -3.53 -3.14
CA ALA A 338 10.78 -4.02 -2.61
C ALA A 338 10.13 -3.10 -1.55
N LYS A 339 10.92 -2.24 -0.87
CA LYS A 339 10.41 -1.20 0.04
C LYS A 339 9.96 0.06 -0.70
N SER A 340 10.63 0.40 -1.82
CA SER A 340 10.23 1.53 -2.66
C SER A 340 8.92 1.28 -3.40
N GLN A 341 8.64 0.04 -3.82
CA GLN A 341 7.35 -0.31 -4.44
C GLN A 341 6.18 -0.40 -3.45
N LYS A 342 6.44 -0.64 -2.15
CA LYS A 342 5.40 -0.66 -1.10
C LYS A 342 5.11 0.69 -0.44
N PHE A 343 5.87 1.75 -0.76
CA PHE A 343 5.67 3.11 -0.24
C PHE A 343 5.36 4.13 -1.34
N GLY A 344 4.94 3.67 -2.52
CA GLY A 344 4.53 4.52 -3.64
C GLY A 344 3.05 4.94 -3.63
N PHE A 345 2.35 4.88 -2.49
CA PHE A 345 0.98 5.40 -2.39
C PHE A 345 0.77 6.18 -1.09
N THR A 346 0.57 7.49 -1.28
CA THR A 346 -0.20 8.41 -0.44
C THR A 346 0.47 9.00 0.80
N VAL A 347 1.17 10.12 0.61
CA VAL A 347 1.04 11.27 1.52
C VAL A 347 0.72 12.49 0.66
N ARG A 348 -0.58 12.67 0.38
CA ARG A 348 -1.09 13.99 -0.01
C ARG A 348 -1.21 14.81 1.27
N ASN A 349 -0.56 15.98 1.26
CA ASN A 349 -0.69 17.04 2.24
C ASN A 349 -2.16 17.27 2.62
N ILE A 350 -2.48 17.11 3.91
CA ILE A 350 -3.61 17.76 4.54
C ILE A 350 -2.99 18.82 5.46
N VAL A 351 -3.00 20.06 4.97
CA VAL A 351 -2.81 21.27 5.77
C VAL A 351 -4.13 21.49 6.50
N LEU A 352 -4.12 21.31 7.82
CA LEU A 352 -5.15 21.86 8.71
C LEU A 352 -4.56 23.08 9.38
N GLU A 353 -4.93 24.26 8.85
CA GLU A 353 -4.85 25.52 9.58
C GLU A 353 -5.75 25.44 10.81
N TYR A 354 -5.17 25.63 11.98
CA TYR A 354 -5.87 26.12 13.15
C TYR A 354 -5.33 27.52 13.45
N ARG A 355 -6.12 28.53 13.08
CA ARG A 355 -6.22 29.80 13.80
C ARG A 355 -7.59 30.42 13.59
#